data_AF-A0A7I9ZYW3-F1
#
_entry.id   AF-A0A7I9ZYW3-F1
#
_cell.length_a   1.000
_cell.length_b   1.000
_cell.length_c   1.000
_cell.angle_alpha   90.00
_cell.angle_beta   90.00
_cell.angle_gamma   90.00
#
_symmetry.space_group_name_H-M   'P 1'
#
loop_
_entity.id
_entity.type
_entity.pdbx_description
1 polymer ?
#
loop_
_entity_poly.entity_id
_entity_poly.type
_entity_poly.pdbx_seq_one_letter_code
_entity_poly.pdbx_strand_id
1 'polypeptide(L)'
;MEKVKKMLPKFCGFLFFGTMCTFVSAQKINYQVNPQTGALQTLSIANDPQKMNWLVVTDGSQYRWVKENYGWGLGYATQVKGNRKEKVSWEIPAEMKQEGNELVYMAGDIRICVKRKMVEDELIEEYTFQNQGKDKVALVDIGVYTPFNDNYPGSRTCINARTNTHIWEGENAAYVNALRMGGHAPHLGLVLTKGAVKGYEIWERGRDKGNSHTRGIIALNLPDLQLMPGKEYSMSWCLFAHKGIDDFRQKLLEKGSVFVSCNKYVFEKGEKACIELAAETSIQKCVLKNQDIHIPMKKRGNLWIAEVKMDQLGENRFDIFYGKGKQTHVTCLVIDNVDSLIKKRVDFICDHQQMKESNTRKDAFMVYDK
;
A
#
# COMPACT_ATOMS: atom_id res chain seq x y z
N MET A 1 -24.55 62.90 53.30
CA MET A 1 -23.57 63.08 52.20
C MET A 1 -23.17 61.70 51.70
N GLU A 2 -24.02 61.07 50.90
CA GLU A 2 -23.88 61.01 49.42
C GLU A 2 -22.74 60.09 48.97
N LYS A 3 -23.07 58.87 48.52
CA LYS A 3 -23.04 58.50 47.09
C LYS A 3 -23.40 57.03 46.87
N VAL A 4 -24.66 56.85 46.45
CA VAL A 4 -25.18 55.98 45.37
C VAL A 4 -24.18 54.96 44.78
N LYS A 5 -24.42 53.66 45.06
CA LYS A 5 -23.95 52.54 44.22
C LYS A 5 -25.10 52.14 43.28
N LYS A 6 -24.94 52.40 41.97
CA LYS A 6 -25.86 51.97 40.91
C LYS A 6 -25.87 50.44 40.80
N MET A 7 -27.06 49.84 40.95
CA MET A 7 -27.41 48.55 40.36
C MET A 7 -27.78 48.77 38.88
N LEU A 8 -27.33 47.86 38.01
CA LEU A 8 -27.82 47.70 36.63
C LEU A 8 -28.15 46.21 36.45
N PRO A 9 -29.38 45.84 36.05
CA PRO A 9 -29.74 44.45 35.80
C PRO A 9 -29.47 44.03 34.35
N LYS A 10 -28.97 42.79 34.25
CA LYS A 10 -29.10 41.78 33.18
C LYS A 10 -29.77 42.20 31.86
N PHE A 11 -29.01 42.14 30.78
CA PHE A 11 -29.50 41.75 29.45
C PHE A 11 -28.79 40.45 29.03
N CYS A 12 -29.53 39.34 29.07
CA CYS A 12 -29.11 38.05 28.52
C CYS A 12 -29.44 38.06 27.02
N GLY A 13 -28.44 38.34 26.19
CA GLY A 13 -28.51 38.08 24.75
C GLY A 13 -28.05 36.65 24.48
N PHE A 14 -28.99 35.73 24.27
CA PHE A 14 -28.70 34.43 23.67
C PHE A 14 -28.33 34.65 22.20
N LEU A 15 -27.03 34.71 21.90
CA LEU A 15 -26.54 34.52 20.53
C LEU A 15 -26.56 33.01 20.24
N PHE A 16 -27.60 32.58 19.54
CA PHE A 16 -27.62 31.31 18.83
C PHE A 16 -26.55 31.38 17.72
N PHE A 17 -25.34 30.91 18.01
CA PHE A 17 -24.42 30.51 16.95
C PHE A 17 -25.01 29.27 16.30
N GLY A 18 -25.75 29.48 15.21
CA GLY A 18 -26.09 28.40 14.30
C GLY A 18 -24.80 27.83 13.75
N THR A 19 -24.36 26.70 14.30
CA THR A 19 -23.39 25.82 13.65
C THR A 19 -23.96 25.48 12.28
N MET A 20 -23.44 26.15 11.25
CA MET A 20 -23.66 25.77 9.88
C MET A 20 -23.04 24.38 9.72
N CYS A 21 -23.86 23.34 9.86
CA CYS A 21 -23.49 21.99 9.45
C CYS A 21 -23.17 22.09 7.97
N THR A 22 -21.88 22.21 7.66
CA THR A 22 -21.39 21.95 6.31
C THR A 22 -21.79 20.51 6.03
N PHE A 23 -22.77 20.33 5.15
CA PHE A 23 -23.05 19.02 4.59
C PHE A 23 -21.74 18.53 4.02
N VAL A 24 -21.12 17.54 4.67
CA VAL A 24 -19.97 16.83 4.12
C VAL A 24 -20.53 16.09 2.90
N SER A 25 -20.37 16.71 1.74
CA SER A 25 -20.76 16.11 0.47
C SER A 25 -20.06 14.75 0.36
N ALA A 26 -20.78 13.72 -0.09
CA ALA A 26 -20.30 12.35 -0.19
C ALA A 26 -18.92 12.30 -0.89
N GLN A 27 -17.94 11.63 -0.28
CA GLN A 27 -16.59 11.46 -0.85
C GLN A 27 -16.53 10.19 -1.69
N LYS A 28 -17.49 10.09 -2.62
CA LYS A 28 -17.67 8.96 -3.52
C LYS A 28 -16.50 8.78 -4.46
N ILE A 29 -16.02 7.54 -4.61
CA ILE A 29 -15.11 7.16 -5.67
C ILE A 29 -15.82 7.22 -7.02
N ASN A 30 -15.23 7.93 -7.98
CA ASN A 30 -15.67 7.97 -9.37
C ASN A 30 -14.56 7.47 -10.28
N TYR A 31 -14.90 6.67 -11.28
CA TYR A 31 -13.93 6.15 -12.24
C TYR A 31 -14.49 6.14 -13.66
N GLN A 32 -13.58 6.10 -14.63
CA GLN A 32 -13.88 5.79 -16.03
C GLN A 32 -13.03 4.60 -16.46
N VAL A 33 -13.57 3.80 -17.37
CA VAL A 33 -12.89 2.63 -17.92
C VAL A 33 -12.42 2.90 -19.34
N ASN A 34 -11.25 2.38 -19.70
CA ASN A 34 -10.83 2.32 -21.09
C ASN A 34 -11.74 1.30 -21.82
N PRO A 35 -12.42 1.68 -22.91
CA PRO A 35 -13.39 0.81 -23.58
C PRO A 35 -12.76 -0.31 -24.40
N GLN A 36 -11.44 -0.30 -24.62
CA GLN A 36 -10.72 -1.37 -25.32
C GLN A 36 -10.13 -2.37 -24.33
N THR A 37 -9.44 -1.87 -23.29
CA THR A 37 -8.72 -2.73 -22.34
C THR A 37 -9.55 -3.10 -21.12
N GLY A 38 -10.62 -2.36 -20.81
CA GLY A 38 -11.37 -2.51 -19.56
C GLY A 38 -10.63 -2.02 -18.31
N ALA A 39 -9.41 -1.48 -18.43
CA ALA A 39 -8.67 -0.90 -17.31
C ALA A 39 -9.35 0.36 -16.75
N LEU A 40 -9.13 0.71 -15.47
CA LEU A 40 -9.51 2.04 -15.00
C LEU A 40 -8.58 3.08 -15.64
N GLN A 41 -9.17 4.01 -16.39
CA GLN A 41 -8.46 5.10 -17.06
C GLN A 41 -8.33 6.33 -16.15
N THR A 42 -9.38 6.60 -15.37
CA THR A 42 -9.39 7.66 -14.36
C THR A 42 -9.94 7.14 -13.05
N LEU A 43 -9.42 7.65 -11.95
CA LEU A 43 -9.94 7.44 -10.60
C LEU A 43 -9.92 8.78 -9.88
N SER A 44 -11.07 9.22 -9.38
CA SER A 44 -11.26 10.54 -8.75
C SER A 44 -12.17 10.42 -7.53
N ILE A 45 -12.17 11.44 -6.68
CA ILE A 45 -13.03 11.52 -5.50
C ILE A 45 -14.01 12.67 -5.72
N ALA A 46 -15.31 12.39 -5.58
CA ALA A 46 -16.37 13.38 -5.71
C ALA A 46 -16.11 14.55 -4.76
N ASN A 47 -16.39 15.76 -5.25
CA ASN A 47 -16.20 17.01 -4.51
C ASN A 47 -14.75 17.32 -4.11
N ASP A 48 -13.75 16.63 -4.66
CA ASP A 48 -12.35 17.07 -4.56
C ASP A 48 -12.17 18.40 -5.31
N PRO A 49 -11.88 19.52 -4.62
CA PRO A 49 -11.70 20.82 -5.28
C PRO A 49 -10.55 20.82 -6.29
N GLN A 50 -9.56 19.94 -6.13
CA GLN A 50 -8.43 19.81 -7.06
C GLN A 50 -8.74 18.90 -8.26
N LYS A 51 -9.86 18.17 -8.24
CA LYS A 51 -10.27 17.23 -9.30
C LYS A 51 -9.14 16.27 -9.70
N MET A 52 -8.41 15.75 -8.71
CA MET A 52 -7.22 14.95 -8.98
C MET A 52 -7.58 13.61 -9.61
N ASN A 53 -6.84 13.24 -10.67
CA ASN A 53 -6.77 11.85 -11.11
C ASN A 53 -5.70 11.12 -10.28
N TRP A 54 -6.14 10.11 -9.53
CA TRP A 54 -5.29 9.30 -8.66
C TRP A 54 -4.41 8.31 -9.43
N LEU A 55 -4.66 8.14 -10.73
CA LEU A 55 -3.89 7.28 -11.62
C LEU A 55 -2.97 8.09 -12.54
N VAL A 56 -1.83 7.50 -12.89
CA VAL A 56 -1.06 7.92 -14.07
C VAL A 56 -1.91 7.69 -15.31
N VAL A 57 -1.96 8.65 -16.23
CA VAL A 57 -2.64 8.47 -17.51
C VAL A 57 -1.83 7.52 -18.40
N THR A 58 -2.46 6.43 -18.82
CA THR A 58 -1.81 5.31 -19.54
C THR A 58 -2.08 5.31 -21.05
N ASP A 59 -2.34 6.46 -21.68
CA ASP A 59 -2.48 6.57 -23.15
C ASP A 59 -1.22 7.11 -23.83
N GLY A 60 -0.19 7.43 -23.04
CA GLY A 60 1.04 8.05 -23.48
C GLY A 60 1.07 9.58 -23.44
N SER A 61 -0.03 10.23 -23.04
CA SER A 61 -0.12 11.69 -22.94
C SER A 61 0.63 12.25 -21.73
N GLN A 62 0.58 11.57 -20.58
CA GLN A 62 1.34 11.96 -19.40
C GLN A 62 2.82 11.61 -19.51
N TYR A 63 3.11 10.38 -19.97
CA TYR A 63 4.46 9.92 -20.26
C TYR A 63 4.45 9.09 -21.54
N ARG A 64 5.22 9.51 -22.55
CA ARG A 64 5.20 8.89 -23.89
C ARG A 64 5.43 7.36 -23.89
N TRP A 65 6.15 6.84 -22.91
CA TRP A 65 6.50 5.41 -22.76
C TRP A 65 5.49 4.61 -21.92
N VAL A 66 4.51 5.26 -21.27
CA VAL A 66 3.46 4.59 -20.51
C VAL A 66 2.21 4.50 -21.38
N LYS A 67 1.88 3.30 -21.84
CA LYS A 67 0.74 3.00 -22.73
C LYS A 67 -0.31 2.13 -22.02
N GLU A 68 -1.36 1.77 -22.76
CA GLU A 68 -2.61 1.25 -22.18
C GLU A 68 -2.42 -0.09 -21.47
N ASN A 69 -1.37 -0.84 -21.84
CA ASN A 69 -0.94 -2.08 -21.20
C ASN A 69 -0.61 -1.94 -19.71
N TYR A 70 -0.35 -0.71 -19.22
CA TYR A 70 -0.12 -0.40 -17.81
C TYR A 70 -1.37 0.06 -17.05
N GLY A 71 -2.54 -0.01 -17.68
CA GLY A 71 -3.81 0.42 -17.10
C GLY A 71 -4.15 -0.32 -15.80
N TRP A 72 -4.85 0.36 -14.89
CA TRP A 72 -5.25 -0.21 -13.61
C TRP A 72 -6.08 -1.48 -13.78
N GLY A 73 -5.67 -2.54 -13.08
CA GLY A 73 -6.33 -3.85 -13.09
C GLY A 73 -5.91 -4.77 -14.24
N LEU A 74 -5.10 -4.28 -15.18
CA LEU A 74 -4.34 -5.15 -16.09
C LEU A 74 -3.17 -5.77 -15.34
N GLY A 75 -2.45 -6.69 -15.97
CA GLY A 75 -1.30 -7.31 -15.31
C GLY A 75 -0.67 -8.46 -16.08
N TYR A 76 0.17 -9.20 -15.36
CA TYR A 76 0.96 -10.29 -15.92
C TYR A 76 1.16 -11.42 -14.91
N ALA A 77 1.59 -12.57 -15.43
CA ALA A 77 2.08 -13.70 -14.66
C ALA A 77 3.07 -14.52 -15.51
N THR A 78 3.91 -15.31 -14.85
CA THR A 78 4.65 -16.40 -15.51
C THR A 78 3.94 -17.72 -15.25
N GLN A 79 3.46 -18.36 -16.32
CA GLN A 79 2.90 -19.70 -16.30
C GLN A 79 3.99 -20.75 -16.35
N VAL A 80 3.95 -21.72 -15.43
CA VAL A 80 4.86 -22.86 -15.37
C VAL A 80 4.04 -24.15 -15.51
N LYS A 81 4.32 -24.89 -16.60
CA LYS A 81 3.70 -26.19 -16.93
C LYS A 81 4.81 -27.21 -17.22
N GLY A 82 5.07 -28.11 -16.28
CA GLY A 82 6.22 -29.01 -16.36
C GLY A 82 7.52 -28.20 -16.51
N ASN A 83 8.25 -28.41 -17.61
CA ASN A 83 9.50 -27.70 -17.91
C ASN A 83 9.30 -26.40 -18.71
N ARG A 84 8.07 -26.04 -19.11
CA ARG A 84 7.79 -24.83 -19.87
C ARG A 84 7.48 -23.66 -18.93
N LYS A 85 8.12 -22.53 -19.17
CA LYS A 85 7.85 -21.24 -18.52
C LYS A 85 7.50 -20.21 -19.58
N GLU A 86 6.37 -19.54 -19.42
CA GLU A 86 5.86 -18.56 -20.38
C GLU A 86 5.33 -17.33 -19.64
N LYS A 87 5.78 -16.14 -20.05
CA LYS A 87 5.20 -14.89 -19.55
C LYS A 87 3.90 -14.61 -20.29
N VAL A 88 2.84 -14.34 -19.55
CA VAL A 88 1.52 -13.99 -20.07
C VAL A 88 1.09 -12.66 -19.46
N SER A 89 0.31 -11.88 -20.22
CA SER A 89 -0.35 -10.66 -19.74
C SER A 89 -1.83 -10.71 -20.07
N TRP A 90 -2.62 -9.91 -19.36
CA TRP A 90 -4.01 -9.64 -19.73
C TRP A 90 -4.18 -8.15 -20.00
N GLU A 91 -4.55 -7.85 -21.25
CA GLU A 91 -4.60 -6.47 -21.75
C GLU A 91 -5.93 -6.17 -22.45
N ILE A 92 -6.44 -7.11 -23.24
CA ILE A 92 -7.71 -6.99 -23.95
C ILE A 92 -8.64 -8.11 -23.45
N PRO A 93 -9.84 -7.79 -22.94
CA PRO A 93 -10.75 -8.81 -22.46
C PRO A 93 -11.39 -9.56 -23.63
N ALA A 94 -11.60 -10.86 -23.44
CA ALA A 94 -12.37 -11.71 -24.33
C ALA A 94 -13.88 -11.42 -24.21
N GLU A 95 -14.35 -11.03 -23.02
CA GLU A 95 -15.74 -10.65 -22.79
C GLU A 95 -15.84 -9.43 -21.88
N MET A 96 -16.73 -8.50 -22.22
CA MET A 96 -17.15 -7.41 -21.34
C MET A 96 -18.64 -7.55 -21.07
N LYS A 97 -19.01 -7.65 -19.80
CA LYS A 97 -20.40 -7.81 -19.33
C LYS A 97 -20.78 -6.64 -18.42
N GLN A 98 -22.09 -6.44 -18.25
CA GLN A 98 -22.64 -5.48 -17.30
C GLN A 98 -22.03 -4.07 -17.45
N GLU A 99 -22.00 -3.55 -18.68
CA GLU A 99 -21.46 -2.22 -18.99
C GLU A 99 -19.99 -2.02 -18.54
N GLY A 100 -19.19 -3.10 -18.54
CA GLY A 100 -17.77 -3.06 -18.18
C GLY A 100 -17.47 -3.27 -16.69
N ASN A 101 -18.47 -3.61 -15.89
CA ASN A 101 -18.29 -3.98 -14.49
C ASN A 101 -17.84 -5.42 -14.28
N GLU A 102 -18.04 -6.30 -15.26
CA GLU A 102 -17.48 -7.65 -15.27
C GLU A 102 -16.67 -7.86 -16.55
N LEU A 103 -15.37 -8.09 -16.39
CA LEU A 103 -14.41 -8.23 -17.48
C LEU A 103 -13.78 -9.62 -17.40
N VAL A 104 -13.68 -10.28 -18.54
CA VAL A 104 -13.08 -11.61 -18.65
C VAL A 104 -11.91 -11.53 -19.60
N TYR A 105 -10.72 -11.82 -19.09
CA TYR A 105 -9.49 -11.93 -19.88
C TYR A 105 -9.04 -13.37 -19.96
N MET A 106 -8.26 -13.67 -20.99
CA MET A 106 -7.54 -14.93 -21.13
C MET A 106 -6.04 -14.63 -21.20
N ALA A 107 -5.29 -15.24 -20.29
CA ALA A 107 -3.83 -15.21 -20.31
C ALA A 107 -3.37 -16.67 -20.32
N GLY A 108 -2.98 -17.19 -21.50
CA GLY A 108 -2.75 -18.63 -21.69
C GLY A 108 -3.95 -19.48 -21.24
N ASP A 109 -3.71 -20.46 -20.36
CA ASP A 109 -4.78 -21.35 -19.83
C ASP A 109 -5.59 -20.72 -18.68
N ILE A 110 -5.25 -19.49 -18.27
CA ILE A 110 -5.84 -18.85 -17.11
C ILE A 110 -6.91 -17.87 -17.55
N ARG A 111 -8.14 -18.14 -17.12
CA ARG A 111 -9.24 -17.18 -17.18
C ARG A 111 -9.15 -16.24 -16.00
N ILE A 112 -9.17 -14.94 -16.28
CA ILE A 112 -9.09 -13.89 -15.26
C ILE A 112 -10.39 -13.09 -15.32
N CYS A 113 -11.19 -13.20 -14.27
CA CYS A 113 -12.44 -12.48 -14.13
C CYS A 113 -12.24 -11.30 -13.17
N VAL A 114 -12.47 -10.09 -13.65
CA VAL A 114 -12.43 -8.86 -12.84
C VAL A 114 -13.85 -8.34 -12.67
N LYS A 115 -14.33 -8.29 -11.43
CA LYS A 115 -15.63 -7.76 -11.07
C LYS A 115 -15.48 -6.47 -10.27
N ARG A 116 -16.19 -5.44 -10.68
CA ARG A 116 -16.20 -4.12 -10.05
C ARG A 116 -17.59 -3.82 -9.55
N LYS A 117 -17.69 -3.33 -8.32
CA LYS A 117 -18.96 -2.94 -7.73
C LYS A 117 -18.78 -1.68 -6.88
N MET A 118 -19.60 -0.68 -7.16
CA MET A 118 -19.81 0.41 -6.21
C MET A 118 -20.69 -0.06 -5.06
N VAL A 119 -20.19 0.05 -3.84
CA VAL A 119 -20.95 -0.15 -2.61
C VAL A 119 -20.91 1.17 -1.86
N GLU A 120 -22.06 1.85 -1.82
CA GLU A 120 -22.16 3.23 -1.33
C GLU A 120 -21.18 4.16 -2.09
N ASP A 121 -20.17 4.66 -1.38
CA ASP A 121 -19.16 5.60 -1.88
C ASP A 121 -17.84 4.92 -2.28
N GLU A 122 -17.76 3.60 -2.17
CA GLU A 122 -16.52 2.83 -2.30
C GLU A 122 -16.55 1.90 -3.51
N LEU A 123 -15.36 1.66 -4.09
CA LEU A 123 -15.20 0.74 -5.20
C LEU A 123 -14.59 -0.57 -4.68
N ILE A 124 -15.34 -1.65 -4.79
CA ILE A 124 -14.86 -3.01 -4.53
C ILE A 124 -14.48 -3.65 -5.85
N GLU A 125 -13.26 -4.19 -5.93
CA GLU A 125 -12.84 -5.02 -7.06
C GLU A 125 -12.50 -6.44 -6.58
N GLU A 126 -12.94 -7.45 -7.33
CA GLU A 126 -12.56 -8.85 -7.13
C GLU A 126 -11.91 -9.39 -8.41
N TYR A 127 -10.76 -10.02 -8.27
CA TYR A 127 -10.04 -10.71 -9.33
C TYR A 127 -10.08 -12.21 -9.04
N THR A 128 -10.55 -13.01 -9.98
CA THR A 128 -10.58 -14.46 -9.89
C THR A 128 -9.76 -15.07 -11.03
N PHE A 129 -8.72 -15.80 -10.67
CA PHE A 129 -7.81 -16.52 -11.58
C PHE A 129 -8.22 -17.99 -11.58
N GLN A 130 -8.69 -18.49 -12.71
CA GLN A 130 -9.15 -19.87 -12.85
C GLN A 130 -8.33 -20.60 -13.93
N ASN A 131 -7.81 -21.77 -13.60
CA ASN A 131 -7.18 -22.64 -14.59
C ASN A 131 -8.26 -23.34 -15.44
N GLN A 132 -8.38 -22.98 -16.71
CA GLN A 132 -9.28 -23.62 -17.68
C GLN A 132 -8.57 -24.66 -18.56
N GLY A 133 -7.27 -24.82 -18.38
CA GLY A 133 -6.49 -25.88 -19.02
C GLY A 133 -6.80 -27.27 -18.46
N LYS A 134 -6.22 -28.27 -19.12
CA LYS A 134 -6.36 -29.69 -18.73
C LYS A 134 -5.32 -30.15 -17.70
N ASP A 135 -4.23 -29.40 -17.57
CA ASP A 135 -3.10 -29.73 -16.70
C ASP A 135 -2.99 -28.78 -15.52
N LYS A 136 -2.28 -29.21 -14.47
CA LYS A 136 -1.89 -28.33 -13.35
C LYS A 136 -0.99 -27.20 -13.87
N VAL A 137 -1.26 -25.97 -13.44
CA VAL A 137 -0.45 -24.78 -13.74
C VAL A 137 0.05 -24.16 -12.43
N ALA A 138 1.33 -23.79 -12.39
CA ALA A 138 1.83 -22.85 -11.39
C ALA A 138 1.91 -21.45 -12.00
N LEU A 139 1.47 -20.45 -11.25
CA LEU A 139 1.60 -19.04 -11.60
C LEU A 139 2.59 -18.40 -10.64
N VAL A 140 3.65 -17.81 -11.17
CA VAL A 140 4.68 -17.09 -10.43
C VAL A 140 4.84 -15.69 -11.00
N ASP A 141 5.46 -14.77 -10.25
CA ASP A 141 5.65 -13.37 -10.67
C ASP A 141 4.34 -12.73 -11.15
N ILE A 142 3.29 -12.87 -10.35
CA ILE A 142 1.95 -12.37 -10.67
C ILE A 142 1.85 -10.92 -10.20
N GLY A 143 1.68 -9.98 -11.13
CA GLY A 143 1.53 -8.56 -10.82
C GLY A 143 0.21 -8.01 -11.38
N VAL A 144 -0.52 -7.23 -10.56
CA VAL A 144 -1.67 -6.43 -11.00
C VAL A 144 -1.26 -4.96 -10.98
N TYR A 145 -1.36 -4.27 -12.13
CA TYR A 145 -0.99 -2.87 -12.22
C TYR A 145 -1.95 -1.99 -11.41
N THR A 146 -1.37 -1.18 -10.54
CA THR A 146 -2.05 -0.13 -9.76
C THR A 146 -1.29 1.18 -9.96
N PRO A 147 -1.40 1.82 -11.14
CA PRO A 147 -0.56 2.95 -11.55
C PRO A 147 -0.90 4.24 -10.78
N PHE A 148 -0.69 4.27 -9.46
CA PHE A 148 -0.91 5.48 -8.65
C PHE A 148 -0.07 6.64 -9.16
N ASN A 149 -0.63 7.85 -9.12
CA ASN A 149 -0.02 9.06 -9.68
C ASN A 149 1.09 9.65 -8.77
N ASP A 150 2.10 8.83 -8.45
CA ASP A 150 3.27 9.16 -7.63
C ASP A 150 4.45 9.55 -8.52
N ASN A 151 4.54 10.85 -8.81
CA ASN A 151 5.58 11.44 -9.63
C ASN A 151 5.71 12.95 -9.38
N TYR A 152 6.78 13.54 -9.91
CA TYR A 152 7.27 14.87 -9.54
C TYR A 152 7.45 15.81 -10.75
N PRO A 153 6.36 16.17 -11.47
CA PRO A 153 6.44 17.04 -12.65
C PRO A 153 6.71 18.52 -12.32
N GLY A 154 6.48 18.94 -11.08
CA GLY A 154 6.69 20.30 -10.60
C GLY A 154 5.90 20.58 -9.32
N SER A 155 6.43 21.41 -8.43
CA SER A 155 5.93 21.57 -7.05
C SER A 155 4.43 21.89 -6.96
N ARG A 156 3.92 22.81 -7.79
CA ARG A 156 2.50 23.18 -7.84
C ARG A 156 1.61 21.98 -8.22
N THR A 157 2.02 21.20 -9.22
CA THR A 157 1.28 20.00 -9.63
C THR A 157 1.40 18.90 -8.59
N CYS A 158 2.57 18.74 -7.97
CA CYS A 158 2.78 17.76 -6.90
C CYS A 158 1.80 17.98 -5.75
N ILE A 159 1.81 19.18 -5.17
CA ILE A 159 1.00 19.55 -4.00
C ILE A 159 -0.50 19.31 -4.27
N ASN A 160 -0.97 19.68 -5.46
CA ASN A 160 -2.41 19.69 -5.76
C ASN A 160 -2.92 18.42 -6.43
N ALA A 161 -2.10 17.70 -7.21
CA ALA A 161 -2.58 16.67 -8.13
C ALA A 161 -1.67 15.43 -8.21
N ARG A 162 -0.81 15.19 -7.22
CA ARG A 162 0.00 13.96 -7.10
C ARG A 162 -0.09 13.40 -5.69
N THR A 163 0.31 12.13 -5.56
CA THR A 163 0.24 11.39 -4.30
C THR A 163 1.58 10.80 -3.90
N ASN A 164 1.88 10.82 -2.59
CA ASN A 164 2.83 9.90 -1.99
C ASN A 164 2.10 8.58 -1.72
N THR A 165 2.50 7.51 -2.41
CA THR A 165 1.84 6.21 -2.32
C THR A 165 2.50 5.32 -1.27
N HIS A 166 1.94 5.22 -0.07
CA HIS A 166 2.48 4.37 1.00
C HIS A 166 1.95 2.95 0.85
N ILE A 167 2.80 2.03 0.35
CA ILE A 167 2.46 0.64 0.07
C ILE A 167 2.91 -0.23 1.25
N TRP A 168 2.03 -1.11 1.72
CA TRP A 168 2.36 -2.15 2.68
C TRP A 168 2.03 -3.53 2.10
N GLU A 169 3.06 -4.35 1.88
CA GLU A 169 3.00 -5.74 1.41
C GLU A 169 2.63 -6.73 2.53
N GLY A 170 1.59 -6.38 3.28
CA GLY A 170 1.17 -7.04 4.51
C GLY A 170 0.48 -8.39 4.35
N GLU A 171 0.72 -9.13 3.27
CA GLU A 171 0.06 -10.40 2.95
C GLU A 171 -1.47 -10.24 2.91
N ASN A 172 -2.22 -10.87 3.83
CA ASN A 172 -3.67 -10.74 3.92
C ASN A 172 -4.13 -9.39 4.51
N ALA A 173 -3.22 -8.58 5.03
CA ALA A 173 -3.46 -7.24 5.58
C ALA A 173 -2.87 -6.13 4.70
N ALA A 174 -2.50 -6.44 3.46
CA ALA A 174 -1.88 -5.48 2.57
C ALA A 174 -2.79 -4.29 2.28
N TYR A 175 -2.16 -3.12 2.10
CA TYR A 175 -2.87 -1.88 1.82
C TYR A 175 -2.00 -0.90 1.04
N VAL A 176 -2.66 0.10 0.47
CA VAL A 176 -2.02 1.31 -0.03
C VAL A 176 -2.72 2.52 0.58
N ASN A 177 -1.95 3.39 1.24
CA ASN A 177 -2.41 4.68 1.72
C ASN A 177 -1.81 5.77 0.83
N ALA A 178 -2.60 6.28 -0.11
CA ALA A 178 -2.19 7.29 -1.08
C ALA A 178 -2.55 8.68 -0.54
N LEU A 179 -1.56 9.36 0.03
CA LEU A 179 -1.70 10.71 0.56
C LEU A 179 -1.40 11.72 -0.55
N ARG A 180 -2.25 12.73 -0.73
CA ARG A 180 -1.92 13.84 -1.64
C ARG A 180 -0.65 14.52 -1.14
N MET A 181 0.28 14.87 -2.02
CA MET A 181 1.57 15.43 -1.59
C MET A 181 1.43 16.77 -0.86
N GLY A 182 0.36 17.52 -1.13
CA GLY A 182 0.03 18.76 -0.40
C GLY A 182 -0.56 18.54 0.99
N GLY A 183 -0.77 17.30 1.42
CA GLY A 183 -1.25 16.94 2.77
C GLY A 183 -2.73 17.22 3.04
N HIS A 184 -3.46 17.86 2.13
CA HIS A 184 -4.89 18.12 2.32
C HIS A 184 -5.77 17.01 1.75
N ALA A 185 -6.83 16.68 2.50
CA ALA A 185 -7.88 15.74 2.09
C ALA A 185 -8.63 16.24 0.83
N PRO A 186 -9.35 15.36 0.12
CA PRO A 186 -9.43 13.91 0.35
C PRO A 186 -8.14 13.18 -0.07
N HIS A 187 -7.94 12.01 0.52
CA HIS A 187 -6.90 11.02 0.22
C HIS A 187 -7.53 9.71 -0.26
N LEU A 188 -6.74 8.81 -0.85
CA LEU A 188 -7.22 7.53 -1.38
C LEU A 188 -6.60 6.36 -0.62
N GLY A 189 -7.44 5.46 -0.14
CA GLY A 189 -7.04 4.19 0.46
C GLY A 189 -7.38 3.03 -0.46
N LEU A 190 -6.51 2.01 -0.47
CA LEU A 190 -6.77 0.67 -0.96
C LEU A 190 -6.52 -0.29 0.21
N VAL A 191 -7.49 -1.14 0.55
CA VAL A 191 -7.31 -2.19 1.56
C VAL A 191 -7.70 -3.54 0.96
N LEU A 192 -6.83 -4.52 1.08
CA LEU A 192 -7.11 -5.89 0.69
C LEU A 192 -8.12 -6.52 1.66
N THR A 193 -9.19 -7.11 1.14
CA THR A 193 -10.27 -7.74 1.91
C THR A 193 -10.29 -9.26 1.75
N LYS A 194 -9.72 -9.77 0.65
CA LYS A 194 -9.60 -11.21 0.33
C LYS A 194 -8.30 -11.48 -0.44
N GLY A 195 -7.72 -12.66 -0.26
CA GLY A 195 -6.44 -13.02 -0.87
C GLY A 195 -5.26 -12.43 -0.09
N ALA A 196 -4.10 -12.32 -0.74
CA ALA A 196 -2.88 -11.73 -0.20
C ALA A 196 -2.11 -10.94 -1.29
N VAL A 197 -1.33 -9.96 -0.85
CA VAL A 197 -0.29 -9.28 -1.65
C VAL A 197 1.04 -9.44 -0.92
N LYS A 198 2.02 -10.09 -1.57
CA LYS A 198 3.32 -10.47 -0.98
C LYS A 198 4.45 -9.48 -1.28
N GLY A 199 4.20 -8.50 -2.14
CA GLY A 199 5.21 -7.52 -2.55
C GLY A 199 4.65 -6.55 -3.58
N TYR A 200 5.54 -5.73 -4.15
CA TYR A 200 5.21 -4.89 -5.30
C TYR A 200 6.43 -4.72 -6.21
N GLU A 201 6.17 -4.42 -7.48
CA GLU A 201 7.18 -4.11 -8.47
C GLU A 201 7.02 -2.68 -9.00
N ILE A 202 8.13 -2.13 -9.49
CA ILE A 202 8.19 -0.81 -10.10
C ILE A 202 8.65 -0.95 -11.55
N TRP A 203 7.74 -0.64 -12.47
CA TRP A 203 7.95 -0.64 -13.90
C TRP A 203 8.29 0.75 -14.44
N GLU A 204 8.82 0.81 -15.65
CA GLU A 204 9.02 2.06 -16.41
C GLU A 204 9.94 3.09 -15.75
N ARG A 205 11.00 2.62 -15.07
CA ARG A 205 12.13 3.45 -14.63
C ARG A 205 13.28 3.40 -15.61
N GLY A 206 13.98 4.51 -15.75
CA GLY A 206 15.11 4.63 -16.66
C GLY A 206 15.59 6.07 -16.79
N ARG A 207 16.82 6.24 -17.30
CA ARG A 207 17.41 7.57 -17.52
C ARG A 207 16.59 8.41 -18.52
N ASP A 208 16.01 7.75 -19.51
CA ASP A 208 15.15 8.29 -20.56
C ASP A 208 13.64 8.20 -20.23
N LYS A 209 13.30 7.62 -19.07
CA LYS A 209 11.93 7.41 -18.57
C LYS A 209 11.65 8.23 -17.30
N GLY A 210 11.96 9.53 -17.36
CA GLY A 210 11.70 10.46 -16.26
C GLY A 210 12.68 10.38 -15.09
N ASN A 211 13.68 9.48 -15.12
CA ASN A 211 14.77 9.42 -14.14
C ASN A 211 14.25 9.40 -12.68
N SER A 212 14.59 10.40 -11.87
CA SER A 212 14.13 10.57 -10.49
C SER A 212 12.78 11.30 -10.36
N HIS A 213 12.18 11.77 -11.46
CA HIS A 213 10.94 12.55 -11.46
C HIS A 213 9.66 11.70 -11.52
N THR A 214 9.79 10.38 -11.53
CA THR A 214 8.65 9.46 -11.45
C THR A 214 9.01 8.28 -10.57
N ARG A 215 8.04 7.83 -9.77
CA ARG A 215 8.21 6.59 -9.03
C ARG A 215 8.10 5.37 -9.94
N GLY A 216 7.56 5.52 -11.15
CA GLY A 216 7.31 4.45 -12.12
C GLY A 216 5.85 3.99 -12.09
N ILE A 217 5.59 2.82 -12.67
CA ILE A 217 4.28 2.17 -12.62
C ILE A 217 4.32 1.06 -11.57
N ILE A 218 3.47 1.15 -10.56
CA ILE A 218 3.38 0.16 -9.49
C ILE A 218 2.56 -1.04 -9.96
N ALA A 219 3.07 -2.25 -9.69
CA ALA A 219 2.30 -3.48 -9.75
C ALA A 219 2.27 -4.12 -8.35
N LEU A 220 1.10 -4.50 -7.85
CA LEU A 220 0.97 -5.25 -6.60
C LEU A 220 1.09 -6.75 -6.89
N ASN A 221 1.93 -7.43 -6.12
CA ASN A 221 2.31 -8.81 -6.41
C ASN A 221 1.50 -9.79 -5.58
N LEU A 222 0.80 -10.69 -6.25
CA LEU A 222 0.07 -11.79 -5.61
C LEU A 222 1.03 -12.91 -5.21
N PRO A 223 0.68 -13.75 -4.23
CA PRO A 223 1.43 -14.96 -3.92
C PRO A 223 1.49 -15.90 -5.13
N ASP A 224 2.52 -16.75 -5.17
CA ASP A 224 2.59 -17.77 -6.20
C ASP A 224 1.44 -18.77 -6.02
N LEU A 225 0.82 -19.17 -7.13
CA LEU A 225 -0.37 -20.01 -7.13
C LEU A 225 -0.06 -21.36 -7.74
N GLN A 226 -0.71 -22.40 -7.22
CA GLN A 226 -0.79 -23.71 -7.87
C GLN A 226 -2.26 -24.04 -8.12
N LEU A 227 -2.66 -24.03 -9.38
CA LEU A 227 -4.05 -24.23 -9.79
C LEU A 227 -4.19 -25.55 -10.54
N MET A 228 -4.94 -26.49 -9.96
CA MET A 228 -5.41 -27.69 -10.67
C MET A 228 -6.47 -27.29 -11.71
N PRO A 229 -6.74 -28.12 -12.73
CA PRO A 229 -7.82 -27.89 -13.69
C PRO A 229 -9.14 -27.54 -13.02
N GLY A 230 -9.77 -26.46 -13.45
CA GLY A 230 -11.02 -25.91 -12.91
C GLY A 230 -10.91 -25.21 -11.55
N LYS A 231 -9.76 -25.26 -10.87
CA LYS A 231 -9.56 -24.56 -9.59
C LYS A 231 -9.23 -23.09 -9.80
N GLU A 232 -9.56 -22.31 -8.77
CA GLU A 232 -9.44 -20.87 -8.79
C GLU A 232 -8.77 -20.33 -7.53
N TYR A 233 -8.23 -19.13 -7.68
CA TYR A 233 -7.82 -18.26 -6.59
C TYR A 233 -8.47 -16.91 -6.80
N SER A 234 -8.95 -16.28 -5.72
CA SER A 234 -9.51 -14.94 -5.78
C SER A 234 -8.85 -14.01 -4.78
N MET A 235 -8.69 -12.77 -5.19
CA MET A 235 -8.35 -11.64 -4.32
C MET A 235 -9.40 -10.53 -4.48
N SER A 236 -9.56 -9.72 -3.45
CA SER A 236 -10.42 -8.53 -3.53
C SER A 236 -9.83 -7.42 -2.68
N TRP A 237 -9.98 -6.18 -3.16
CA TRP A 237 -9.67 -4.98 -2.40
C TRP A 237 -10.84 -3.99 -2.47
N CYS A 238 -10.83 -3.04 -1.54
CA CYS A 238 -11.72 -1.89 -1.52
C CYS A 238 -10.91 -0.60 -1.66
N LEU A 239 -11.35 0.27 -2.58
CA LEU A 239 -10.89 1.64 -2.77
C LEU A 239 -11.87 2.61 -2.11
N PHE A 240 -11.35 3.53 -1.31
CA PHE A 240 -12.16 4.46 -0.52
C PHE A 240 -11.46 5.79 -0.26
N ALA A 241 -12.23 6.86 -0.11
CA ALA A 241 -11.70 8.15 0.30
C ALA A 241 -11.46 8.21 1.82
N HIS A 242 -10.43 8.95 2.25
CA HIS A 242 -10.18 9.22 3.68
C HIS A 242 -9.60 10.61 3.93
N LYS A 243 -9.62 11.04 5.20
CA LYS A 243 -9.23 12.40 5.64
C LYS A 243 -7.81 12.52 6.21
N GLY A 244 -7.12 11.40 6.37
CA GLY A 244 -5.80 11.33 7.00
C GLY A 244 -5.46 9.92 7.43
N ILE A 245 -4.30 9.74 8.07
CA ILE A 245 -3.81 8.41 8.50
C ILE A 245 -4.73 7.79 9.55
N ASP A 246 -5.28 8.57 10.48
CA ASP A 246 -6.18 8.03 11.52
C ASP A 246 -7.52 7.56 10.93
N ASP A 247 -8.13 8.36 10.05
CA ASP A 247 -9.35 7.95 9.30
C ASP A 247 -9.08 6.74 8.40
N PHE A 248 -7.91 6.67 7.77
CA PHE A 248 -7.48 5.49 7.00
C PHE A 248 -7.40 4.24 7.88
N ARG A 249 -6.73 4.33 9.04
CA ARG A 249 -6.59 3.21 9.97
C ARG A 249 -7.94 2.74 10.49
N GLN A 250 -8.82 3.67 10.85
CA GLN A 250 -10.17 3.32 11.28
C GLN A 250 -10.93 2.56 10.18
N LYS A 251 -10.99 3.12 8.97
CA LYS A 251 -11.67 2.49 7.82
C LYS A 251 -11.05 1.16 7.40
N LEU A 252 -9.73 1.01 7.54
CA LEU A 252 -9.05 -0.25 7.30
C LEU A 252 -9.56 -1.35 8.25
N LEU A 253 -9.75 -1.01 9.53
CA LEU A 253 -10.29 -1.94 10.52
C LEU A 253 -11.77 -2.25 10.25
N GLU A 254 -12.59 -1.25 9.94
CA GLU A 254 -14.02 -1.41 9.57
C GLU A 254 -14.22 -2.34 8.36
N LYS A 255 -13.19 -2.49 7.51
CA LYS A 255 -13.17 -3.42 6.36
C LYS A 255 -12.68 -4.82 6.71
N GLY A 256 -12.51 -5.12 8.00
CA GLY A 256 -12.09 -6.43 8.50
C GLY A 256 -10.61 -6.76 8.26
N SER A 257 -9.78 -5.74 7.97
CA SER A 257 -8.33 -5.88 7.92
C SER A 257 -7.72 -5.63 9.32
N VAL A 258 -6.39 -5.72 9.42
CA VAL A 258 -5.63 -5.54 10.65
C VAL A 258 -4.50 -4.55 10.44
N PHE A 259 -4.11 -3.83 11.49
CA PHE A 259 -3.00 -2.89 11.44
C PHE A 259 -1.92 -3.30 12.43
N VAL A 260 -0.71 -3.55 11.92
CA VAL A 260 0.43 -3.97 12.74
C VAL A 260 1.33 -2.78 13.01
N SER A 261 1.82 -2.68 14.25
CA SER A 261 2.82 -1.71 14.65
C SER A 261 3.79 -2.29 15.66
N CYS A 262 4.97 -1.69 15.73
CA CYS A 262 5.92 -1.93 16.81
C CYS A 262 6.28 -0.59 17.47
N ASN A 263 6.68 -0.62 18.74
CA ASN A 263 7.13 0.58 19.46
C ASN A 263 8.32 1.28 18.78
N LYS A 264 9.15 0.52 18.06
CA LYS A 264 10.17 1.00 17.11
C LYS A 264 10.55 -0.13 16.15
N TYR A 265 11.38 0.16 15.14
CA TYR A 265 11.76 -0.82 14.11
C TYR A 265 13.27 -1.11 14.06
N VAL A 266 14.07 -0.39 14.86
CA VAL A 266 15.50 -0.67 15.05
C VAL A 266 15.76 -0.80 16.55
N PHE A 267 16.40 -1.90 16.94
CA PHE A 267 16.68 -2.27 18.33
C PHE A 267 18.17 -2.54 18.52
N GLU A 268 18.70 -2.21 19.68
CA GLU A 268 19.95 -2.75 20.18
C GLU A 268 19.72 -4.16 20.74
N LYS A 269 20.78 -4.95 20.75
CA LYS A 269 20.74 -6.32 21.24
C LYS A 269 20.27 -6.35 22.71
N GLY A 270 19.24 -7.14 22.97
CA GLY A 270 18.67 -7.34 24.29
C GLY A 270 17.54 -6.37 24.65
N GLU A 271 17.25 -5.36 23.83
CA GLU A 271 16.07 -4.53 23.99
C GLU A 271 14.77 -5.31 23.79
N LYS A 272 13.65 -4.70 24.22
CA LYS A 272 12.32 -5.30 24.16
C LYS A 272 11.46 -4.66 23.09
N ALA A 273 11.01 -5.46 22.13
CA ALA A 273 9.99 -5.09 21.16
C ALA A 273 8.59 -5.31 21.75
N CYS A 274 7.73 -4.31 21.60
CA CYS A 274 6.29 -4.42 21.82
C CYS A 274 5.60 -4.40 20.45
N ILE A 275 5.14 -5.57 20.02
CA ILE A 275 4.48 -5.76 18.73
C ILE A 275 2.98 -5.79 18.98
N GLU A 276 2.27 -4.91 18.28
CA GLU A 276 0.83 -4.71 18.41
C GLU A 276 0.14 -5.02 17.08
N LEU A 277 -0.99 -5.71 17.15
CA LEU A 277 -1.91 -5.88 16.04
C LEU A 277 -3.27 -5.34 16.46
N ALA A 278 -3.69 -4.25 15.84
CA ALA A 278 -5.03 -3.72 15.95
C ALA A 278 -5.96 -4.47 15.00
N ALA A 279 -7.11 -4.89 15.51
CA ALA A 279 -8.12 -5.59 14.76
C ALA A 279 -9.51 -5.31 15.33
N GLU A 280 -10.55 -5.55 14.54
CA GLU A 280 -11.90 -5.65 15.10
C GLU A 280 -12.00 -6.78 16.13
N THR A 281 -13.00 -6.67 17.01
CA THR A 281 -13.19 -7.57 18.17
C THR A 281 -13.43 -9.03 17.78
N SER A 282 -13.82 -9.28 16.53
CA SER A 282 -14.13 -10.60 15.96
C SER A 282 -12.92 -11.55 15.90
N ILE A 283 -11.70 -11.05 15.93
CA ILE A 283 -10.51 -11.92 16.02
C ILE A 283 -10.42 -12.53 17.41
N GLN A 284 -10.40 -13.87 17.46
CA GLN A 284 -10.40 -14.67 18.69
C GLN A 284 -9.00 -15.13 19.12
N LYS A 285 -8.06 -15.24 18.19
CA LYS A 285 -6.70 -15.70 18.45
C LYS A 285 -5.72 -15.03 17.51
N CYS A 286 -4.58 -14.64 18.06
CA CYS A 286 -3.45 -14.11 17.32
C CYS A 286 -2.16 -14.74 17.85
N VAL A 287 -1.27 -15.18 16.95
CA VAL A 287 0.00 -15.82 17.29
C VAL A 287 1.11 -15.14 16.51
N LEU A 288 2.11 -14.64 17.21
CA LEU A 288 3.35 -14.15 16.64
C LEU A 288 4.31 -15.33 16.46
N LYS A 289 4.95 -15.44 15.30
CA LYS A 289 5.94 -16.46 14.98
C LYS A 289 7.27 -15.80 14.63
N ASN A 290 8.35 -16.25 15.24
CA ASN A 290 9.72 -15.94 14.86
C ASN A 290 10.46 -17.26 14.65
N GLN A 291 10.87 -17.55 13.42
CA GLN A 291 11.42 -18.87 13.05
C GLN A 291 10.51 -20.00 13.56
N ASP A 292 10.98 -20.92 14.38
CA ASP A 292 10.18 -22.02 14.92
C ASP A 292 9.46 -21.69 16.24
N ILE A 293 9.62 -20.47 16.76
CA ILE A 293 9.05 -20.05 18.04
C ILE A 293 7.67 -19.44 17.83
N HIS A 294 6.68 -19.99 18.54
CA HIS A 294 5.31 -19.49 18.57
C HIS A 294 5.01 -18.76 19.88
N ILE A 295 4.67 -17.48 19.79
CA ILE A 295 4.38 -16.59 20.91
C ILE A 295 2.90 -16.18 20.86
N PRO A 296 2.05 -16.69 21.76
CA PRO A 296 0.65 -16.24 21.85
C PRO A 296 0.58 -14.75 22.17
N MET A 297 -0.16 -13.98 21.37
CA MET A 297 -0.38 -12.56 21.65
C MET A 297 -1.49 -12.41 22.69
N LYS A 298 -1.35 -11.45 23.60
CA LYS A 298 -2.33 -11.15 24.65
C LYS A 298 -3.31 -10.09 24.15
N LYS A 299 -4.61 -10.34 24.28
CA LYS A 299 -5.67 -9.39 23.90
C LYS A 299 -5.82 -8.30 24.97
N ARG A 300 -5.86 -7.03 24.56
CA ARG A 300 -6.21 -5.85 25.38
C ARG A 300 -7.10 -4.92 24.56
N GLY A 301 -8.41 -4.95 24.82
CA GLY A 301 -9.38 -4.23 24.00
C GLY A 301 -9.38 -4.73 22.54
N ASN A 302 -9.14 -3.83 21.60
CA ASN A 302 -9.00 -4.10 20.16
C ASN A 302 -7.55 -4.42 19.73
N LEU A 303 -6.60 -4.50 20.67
CA LEU A 303 -5.20 -4.80 20.41
C LEU A 303 -4.85 -6.24 20.79
N TRP A 304 -3.98 -6.84 19.99
CA TRP A 304 -3.23 -8.04 20.31
C TRP A 304 -1.78 -7.65 20.51
N ILE A 305 -1.18 -8.03 21.64
CA ILE A 305 0.15 -7.55 22.03
C ILE A 305 1.07 -8.74 22.30
N ALA A 306 2.27 -8.73 21.70
CA ALA A 306 3.38 -9.60 22.06
C ALA A 306 4.60 -8.77 22.43
N GLU A 307 5.34 -9.29 23.41
CA GLU A 307 6.58 -8.70 23.88
C GLU A 307 7.71 -9.68 23.59
N VAL A 308 8.75 -9.22 22.90
CA VAL A 308 9.87 -10.06 22.47
C VAL A 308 11.19 -9.39 22.83
N LYS A 309 12.13 -10.19 23.33
CA LYS A 309 13.52 -9.74 23.54
C LYS A 309 14.30 -9.89 22.24
N MET A 310 14.95 -8.81 21.81
CA MET A 310 15.60 -8.68 20.52
C MET A 310 17.09 -9.08 20.60
N ASP A 311 17.38 -10.38 20.66
CA ASP A 311 18.75 -10.87 20.91
C ASP A 311 19.53 -11.27 19.63
N GLN A 312 18.84 -11.55 18.52
CA GLN A 312 19.47 -11.95 17.26
C GLN A 312 19.82 -10.72 16.41
N LEU A 313 21.12 -10.48 16.15
CA LEU A 313 21.58 -9.41 15.27
C LEU A 313 21.07 -9.59 13.82
N GLY A 314 20.85 -8.47 13.13
CA GLY A 314 20.36 -8.43 11.76
C GLY A 314 18.84 -8.31 11.67
N GLU A 315 18.31 -8.64 10.49
CA GLU A 315 16.87 -8.60 10.23
C GLU A 315 16.14 -9.67 11.03
N ASN A 316 15.08 -9.26 11.72
CA ASN A 316 14.16 -10.12 12.46
C ASN A 316 12.75 -9.91 11.91
N ARG A 317 12.27 -10.88 11.12
CA ARG A 317 10.89 -10.91 10.64
C ARG A 317 10.02 -11.71 11.60
N PHE A 318 8.89 -11.12 11.98
CA PHE A 318 7.86 -11.78 12.77
C PHE A 318 6.59 -11.93 11.95
N ASP A 319 6.17 -13.16 11.69
CA ASP A 319 4.89 -13.44 11.04
C ASP A 319 3.78 -13.49 12.10
N ILE A 320 2.63 -12.90 11.81
CA ILE A 320 1.49 -12.83 12.71
C ILE A 320 0.32 -13.58 12.07
N PHE A 321 -0.09 -14.68 12.70
CA PHE A 321 -1.24 -15.49 12.27
C PHE A 321 -2.49 -15.09 13.03
N TYR A 322 -3.57 -14.80 12.29
CA TYR A 322 -4.82 -14.33 12.86
C TYR A 322 -6.04 -14.85 12.09
N GLY A 323 -7.19 -14.88 12.76
CA GLY A 323 -8.45 -15.30 12.15
C GLY A 323 -8.40 -16.72 11.53
N LYS A 324 -9.18 -16.94 10.47
CA LYS A 324 -9.24 -18.22 9.74
C LYS A 324 -8.07 -18.36 8.76
N GLY A 325 -6.85 -18.53 9.29
CA GLY A 325 -5.65 -18.80 8.48
C GLY A 325 -5.10 -17.59 7.73
N LYS A 326 -5.40 -16.36 8.17
CA LYS A 326 -4.79 -15.15 7.62
C LYS A 326 -3.43 -14.91 8.29
N GLN A 327 -2.54 -14.26 7.56
CA GLN A 327 -1.23 -13.86 8.04
C GLN A 327 -0.89 -12.43 7.60
N THR A 328 -0.01 -11.81 8.38
CA THR A 328 0.69 -10.57 8.06
C THR A 328 2.05 -10.61 8.76
N HIS A 329 2.84 -9.55 8.73
CA HIS A 329 4.16 -9.56 9.36
C HIS A 329 4.58 -8.19 9.92
N VAL A 330 5.68 -8.18 10.66
CA VAL A 330 6.47 -7.00 10.98
C VAL A 330 7.94 -7.35 10.91
N THR A 331 8.75 -6.43 10.38
CA THR A 331 10.20 -6.60 10.27
C THR A 331 10.91 -5.54 11.11
N CYS A 332 11.84 -5.99 11.93
CA CYS A 332 12.68 -5.15 12.78
C CYS A 332 14.16 -5.44 12.49
N LEU A 333 15.02 -4.44 12.68
CA LEU A 333 16.48 -4.61 12.62
C LEU A 333 17.07 -4.61 14.02
N VAL A 334 17.95 -5.57 14.32
CA VAL A 334 18.73 -5.58 15.56
C VAL A 334 20.19 -5.29 15.26
N ILE A 335 20.71 -4.25 15.91
CA ILE A 335 22.12 -3.88 15.89
C ILE A 335 22.76 -4.24 17.23
N ASP A 336 24.08 -4.33 17.26
CA ASP A 336 24.81 -4.65 18.49
C ASP A 336 24.61 -3.54 19.54
N ASN A 337 25.05 -2.33 19.18
CA ASN A 337 24.85 -1.09 19.93
C ASN A 337 25.09 0.10 18.98
N VAL A 338 24.37 1.21 19.18
CA VAL A 338 24.43 2.41 18.34
C VAL A 338 25.82 3.03 18.35
N ASP A 339 26.44 3.20 19.52
CA ASP A 339 27.76 3.83 19.65
C ASP A 339 28.85 2.99 18.98
N SER A 340 28.81 1.68 19.20
CA SER A 340 29.69 0.71 18.53
C SER A 340 29.54 0.76 17.01
N LEU A 341 28.31 0.86 16.50
CA LEU A 341 28.04 0.95 15.06
C LEU A 341 28.59 2.26 14.46
N ILE A 342 28.37 3.39 15.13
CA ILE A 342 28.90 4.70 14.72
C ILE A 342 30.42 4.68 14.74
N LYS A 343 31.04 4.19 15.83
CA LYS A 343 32.50 4.10 15.95
C LYS A 343 33.09 3.25 14.82
N LYS A 344 32.56 2.03 14.61
CA LYS A 344 33.02 1.14 13.52
C LYS A 344 32.90 1.81 12.15
N ARG A 345 31.85 2.60 11.91
CA ARG A 345 31.68 3.33 10.65
C ARG A 345 32.71 4.46 10.50
N VAL A 346 32.98 5.22 11.55
CA VAL A 346 34.00 6.29 11.55
C VAL A 346 35.39 5.72 11.32
N ASP A 347 35.77 4.69 12.08
CA ASP A 347 37.04 3.98 11.91
C ASP A 347 37.19 3.52 10.45
N PHE A 348 36.16 2.89 9.88
CA PHE A 348 36.19 2.42 8.49
C PHE A 348 36.39 3.56 7.48
N ILE A 349 35.77 4.73 7.68
CA ILE A 349 35.95 5.89 6.80
C ILE A 349 37.40 6.38 6.85
N CYS A 350 37.98 6.49 8.04
CA CYS A 350 39.37 6.91 8.21
C CYS A 350 40.36 5.88 7.65
N ASP A 351 40.11 4.61 7.89
CA ASP A 351 41.06 3.55 7.57
C ASP A 351 41.03 3.16 6.09
N HIS A 352 39.84 3.14 5.48
CA HIS A 352 39.61 2.56 4.16
C HIS A 352 39.05 3.53 3.12
N GLN A 353 38.51 4.69 3.52
CA GLN A 353 37.94 5.65 2.58
C GLN A 353 38.72 6.96 2.44
N GLN A 354 39.71 7.21 3.30
CA GLN A 354 40.58 8.35 3.15
C GLN A 354 41.71 8.04 2.15
N MET A 355 41.85 8.87 1.11
CA MET A 355 42.95 8.74 0.16
C MET A 355 44.28 9.08 0.85
N LYS A 356 45.09 8.06 1.10
CA LYS A 356 46.39 8.21 1.79
C LYS A 356 47.54 8.54 0.83
N GLU A 357 47.36 8.29 -0.46
CA GLU A 357 48.41 8.54 -1.46
C GLU A 357 48.64 10.04 -1.69
N SER A 358 49.90 10.39 -1.93
CA SER A 358 50.31 11.78 -2.20
C SER A 358 49.98 12.22 -3.62
N ASN A 359 48.70 12.18 -3.99
CA ASN A 359 48.17 12.76 -5.23
C ASN A 359 47.20 13.92 -4.91
N THR A 360 46.59 14.52 -5.94
CA THR A 360 45.69 15.69 -5.78
C THR A 360 44.44 15.43 -4.92
N ARG A 361 44.15 14.17 -4.63
CA ARG A 361 43.01 13.74 -3.81
C ARG A 361 43.42 13.36 -2.40
N LYS A 362 44.69 13.53 -2.01
CA LYS A 362 45.19 13.20 -0.67
C LYS A 362 44.25 13.77 0.40
N ASP A 363 43.98 12.96 1.41
CA ASP A 363 43.10 13.22 2.55
C ASP A 363 41.61 13.33 2.22
N ALA A 364 41.20 13.22 0.95
CA ALA A 364 39.78 13.18 0.58
C ALA A 364 39.14 11.84 0.98
N PHE A 365 37.91 11.91 1.49
CA PHE A 365 37.06 10.73 1.66
C PHE A 365 36.40 10.36 0.33
N MET A 366 36.71 9.17 -0.18
CA MET A 366 36.28 8.71 -1.49
C MET A 366 35.14 7.70 -1.40
N VAL A 367 34.39 7.57 -2.51
CA VAL A 367 33.46 6.46 -2.71
C VAL A 367 34.23 5.15 -2.60
N TYR A 368 33.62 4.15 -1.97
CA TYR A 368 34.21 2.85 -1.69
C TYR A 368 33.40 1.76 -2.37
N ASP A 369 34.07 0.91 -3.15
CA ASP A 369 33.50 -0.30 -3.72
C ASP A 369 33.65 -1.43 -2.69
N LYS A 370 32.52 -2.03 -2.29
CA LYS A 370 32.42 -2.87 -1.09
C LYS A 370 32.78 -4.32 -1.32
#